data_AF-B4CY03-F1
#
_entry.id   AF-B4CY03-F1
#
_cell.length_a   1.000
_cell.length_b   1.000
_cell.length_c   1.000
_cell.angle_alpha   90.00
_cell.angle_beta   90.00
_cell.angle_gamma   90.00
#
_symmetry.space_group_name_H-M   'P 1'
#
loop_
_entity.id
_entity.type
_entity.pdbx_description
1 polymer ?
#
loop_
_entity_poly.entity_id
_entity_poly.type
_entity_poly.pdbx_seq_one_letter_code
_entity_poly.pdbx_strand_id
1 'polypeptide(L)'
;MRISRKIVSAALIALGMWVSPLQAQEAAPKALDVLLQTLSHIDNPDTQANILRGMNASLKGKHGLAAPASWDALYEKLKTSPNEEVRHEARALAVTFGGSAAMAEMRKILADDKADPKTREAALESLLAAKDPETLPLLLTLAKSAGPLRAPALRGLAIYEDAQITDVLLGVYQKLDTAEKRDALNTLLARPASARAFLAAIDAKTLARTEITAPAARQLQDLHDSQVDQWLTKNWGAVRTSPADKQAQIAHLKEFVTTGSVSRADVNRGRAIFTQTCAICHTLFGFGAKIGPELPGSFEDINYLLLNIVDPDAIIGKDYQQVLVHTKDGQTLSGIIASDDSSAVTLKSLAGVLTVQRADITSMEVSPHSLMPEGLITSMDEESVRDLFLYLRQRGQVPMLATTVNAADFFNGSDLSWWHVKSGDWKVENGELVGRANEGKTAILASDMLADHFTLTAQIKVSGEEPAAELAFHGLRETPPFKGVSLSFGGATPPNIWRYDLGEKPVDVPGTVALPPNQWTTCRIVSNGRDVAVTLGNQPAFHLIDTPAGRNAFAFYLRGKNAELRVKDVKLEIPEK
;
A
#
# COMPACT_ATOMS: atom_id res chain seq x y z
N MET A 1 -49.92 -22.86 -38.86
CA MET A 1 -49.46 -21.67 -39.63
C MET A 1 -48.14 -21.19 -39.04
N ARG A 2 -47.05 -21.28 -39.82
CA ARG A 2 -45.71 -20.80 -39.44
C ARG A 2 -45.69 -19.27 -39.52
N ILE A 3 -45.64 -18.58 -38.38
CA ILE A 3 -45.28 -17.17 -38.30
C ILE A 3 -43.78 -17.11 -37.99
N SER A 4 -43.05 -16.38 -38.82
CA SER A 4 -41.61 -16.46 -38.98
C SER A 4 -40.83 -15.76 -37.86
N ARG A 5 -39.68 -16.35 -37.50
CA ARG A 5 -38.64 -15.85 -36.59
C ARG A 5 -38.04 -14.46 -36.96
N LYS A 6 -38.60 -13.73 -37.92
CA LYS A 6 -38.09 -12.43 -38.41
C LYS A 6 -38.78 -11.21 -37.79
N ILE A 7 -39.85 -11.38 -37.01
CA ILE A 7 -40.54 -10.25 -36.36
C ILE A 7 -39.94 -9.92 -34.97
N VAL A 8 -39.30 -10.90 -34.30
CA VAL A 8 -38.66 -10.66 -32.99
C VAL A 8 -37.29 -9.98 -33.11
N SER A 9 -36.63 -10.08 -34.26
CA SER A 9 -35.30 -9.47 -34.48
C SER A 9 -35.34 -8.03 -35.04
N ALA A 10 -36.51 -7.51 -35.41
CA ALA A 10 -36.64 -6.16 -35.95
C ALA A 10 -36.94 -5.08 -34.88
N ALA A 11 -37.36 -5.48 -33.68
CA ALA A 11 -37.64 -4.54 -32.58
C ALA A 11 -36.39 -4.15 -31.75
N LEU A 12 -35.25 -4.82 -31.95
CA LEU A 12 -34.04 -4.65 -31.12
C LEU A 12 -32.86 -3.95 -31.81
N ILE A 13 -33.01 -3.46 -33.06
CA ILE A 13 -31.91 -2.80 -33.79
C ILE A 13 -32.28 -1.38 -34.29
N ALA A 14 -33.52 -0.91 -34.11
CA ALA A 14 -33.97 0.40 -34.59
C ALA A 14 -34.19 1.46 -33.48
N LEU A 15 -33.39 1.43 -32.39
CA LEU A 15 -33.40 2.49 -31.36
C LEU A 15 -32.07 3.25 -31.24
N GLY A 16 -31.17 3.08 -32.22
CA GLY A 16 -29.82 3.64 -32.18
C GLY A 16 -29.62 4.99 -32.87
N MET A 17 -30.64 5.59 -33.49
CA MET A 17 -30.45 6.85 -34.22
C MET A 17 -31.63 7.80 -34.03
N TRP A 18 -31.33 8.93 -33.38
CA TRP A 18 -32.13 10.16 -33.29
C TRP A 18 -33.41 10.07 -32.48
N VAL A 19 -33.28 9.72 -31.20
CA VAL A 19 -34.28 10.09 -30.19
C VAL A 19 -33.67 11.21 -29.36
N SER A 20 -34.24 12.41 -29.44
CA SER A 20 -33.80 13.56 -28.64
C SER A 20 -33.87 13.20 -27.14
N PRO A 21 -33.00 13.77 -26.26
CA PRO A 21 -32.99 13.44 -24.84
C PRO A 21 -34.37 13.52 -24.16
N LEU A 22 -35.24 14.43 -24.62
CA LEU A 22 -36.63 14.55 -24.16
C LEU A 22 -37.52 13.34 -24.52
N GLN A 23 -37.41 12.77 -25.73
CA GLN A 23 -38.23 11.63 -26.15
C GLN A 23 -37.77 10.31 -25.51
N ALA A 24 -36.47 10.17 -25.21
CA ALA A 24 -35.96 9.02 -24.46
C ALA A 24 -36.46 9.00 -23.01
N GLN A 25 -36.70 10.18 -22.44
CA GLN A 25 -37.22 10.35 -21.08
C GLN A 25 -38.73 10.04 -20.99
N GLU A 26 -39.50 10.23 -22.06
CA GLU A 26 -40.93 9.83 -22.16
C GLU A 26 -41.14 8.36 -22.58
N ALA A 27 -40.18 7.73 -23.28
CA ALA A 27 -40.30 6.35 -23.77
C ALA A 27 -39.90 5.27 -22.73
N ALA A 28 -38.97 5.60 -21.82
CA ALA A 28 -38.47 4.65 -20.82
C ALA A 28 -39.55 4.10 -19.85
N PRO A 29 -40.51 4.90 -19.35
CA PRO A 29 -41.59 4.39 -18.50
C PRO A 29 -42.49 3.37 -19.22
N LYS A 30 -42.81 3.62 -20.50
CA LYS A 30 -43.67 2.75 -21.32
C LYS A 30 -43.00 1.41 -21.64
N ALA A 31 -41.70 1.40 -21.92
CA ALA A 31 -40.96 0.17 -22.16
C ALA A 31 -40.86 -0.69 -20.89
N LEU A 32 -40.69 -0.06 -19.73
CA LEU A 32 -40.65 -0.74 -18.44
C LEU A 32 -42.01 -1.40 -18.10
N ASP A 33 -43.12 -0.69 -18.30
CA ASP A 33 -44.47 -1.22 -18.07
C ASP A 33 -44.76 -2.45 -18.94
N VAL A 34 -44.33 -2.45 -20.21
CA VAL A 34 -44.49 -3.59 -21.11
C VAL A 34 -43.70 -4.81 -20.64
N LEU A 35 -42.47 -4.61 -20.14
CA LEU A 35 -41.65 -5.70 -19.59
C LEU A 35 -42.26 -6.28 -18.31
N LEU A 36 -42.79 -5.43 -17.43
CA LEU A 36 -43.49 -5.88 -16.21
C LEU A 36 -44.79 -6.62 -16.52
N GLN A 37 -45.59 -6.13 -17.47
CA GLN A 37 -46.76 -6.86 -17.97
C GLN A 37 -46.38 -8.19 -18.62
N THR A 38 -45.27 -8.23 -19.35
CA THR A 38 -44.79 -9.48 -19.95
C THR A 38 -44.40 -10.50 -18.86
N LEU A 39 -43.68 -10.06 -17.83
CA LEU A 39 -43.33 -10.89 -16.68
C LEU A 39 -44.54 -11.42 -15.92
N SER A 40 -45.64 -10.66 -15.80
CA SER A 40 -46.83 -11.11 -15.07
C SER A 40 -47.57 -12.27 -15.76
N HIS A 41 -47.44 -12.40 -17.09
CA HIS A 41 -48.13 -13.41 -17.90
C HIS A 41 -47.26 -14.62 -18.29
N ILE A 42 -45.98 -14.62 -17.94
CA ILE A 42 -45.06 -15.73 -18.22
C ILE A 42 -44.89 -16.56 -16.95
N ASP A 43 -45.09 -17.88 -17.05
CA ASP A 43 -44.85 -18.83 -15.96
C ASP A 43 -43.58 -19.68 -16.14
N ASN A 44 -42.88 -19.55 -17.29
CA ASN A 44 -41.61 -20.23 -17.52
C ASN A 44 -40.46 -19.53 -16.75
N PRO A 45 -39.80 -20.21 -15.79
CA PRO A 45 -38.82 -19.56 -14.92
C PRO A 45 -37.55 -19.06 -15.63
N ASP A 46 -37.06 -19.78 -16.64
CA ASP A 46 -35.85 -19.37 -17.38
C ASP A 46 -36.10 -18.09 -18.18
N THR A 47 -37.31 -17.95 -18.72
CA THR A 47 -37.72 -16.75 -19.45
C THR A 47 -37.89 -15.57 -18.50
N GLN A 48 -38.48 -15.79 -17.32
CA GLN A 48 -38.56 -14.77 -16.26
C GLN A 48 -37.16 -14.31 -15.83
N ALA A 49 -36.24 -15.23 -15.56
CA ALA A 49 -34.88 -14.94 -15.14
C ALA A 49 -34.14 -14.09 -16.19
N ASN A 50 -34.23 -14.45 -17.48
CA ASN A 50 -33.58 -13.70 -18.55
C ASN A 50 -34.10 -12.26 -18.69
N ILE A 51 -35.41 -12.06 -18.53
CA ILE A 51 -36.00 -10.71 -18.58
C ILE A 51 -35.53 -9.89 -17.37
N LEU A 52 -35.62 -10.45 -16.16
CA LEU A 52 -35.18 -9.76 -14.94
C LEU A 52 -33.69 -9.41 -14.99
N ARG A 53 -32.84 -10.33 -15.47
CA ARG A 53 -31.40 -10.09 -15.66
C ARG A 53 -31.14 -8.93 -16.64
N GLY A 54 -31.88 -8.89 -17.75
CA GLY A 54 -31.81 -7.79 -18.71
C GLY A 54 -32.22 -6.44 -18.10
N MET A 55 -33.28 -6.44 -17.29
CA MET A 55 -33.73 -5.24 -16.58
C MET A 55 -32.69 -4.75 -15.57
N ASN A 56 -32.16 -5.62 -14.72
CA ASN A 56 -31.11 -5.29 -13.76
C ASN A 56 -29.83 -4.79 -14.45
N ALA A 57 -29.43 -5.40 -15.58
CA ALA A 57 -28.30 -4.91 -16.36
C ALA A 57 -28.53 -3.49 -16.91
N SER A 58 -29.75 -3.20 -17.37
CA SER A 58 -30.12 -1.88 -17.91
C SER A 58 -30.25 -0.78 -16.85
N LEU A 59 -30.53 -1.18 -15.60
CA LEU A 59 -30.71 -0.28 -14.46
C LEU A 59 -29.51 -0.30 -13.50
N LYS A 60 -28.43 -0.99 -13.85
CA LYS A 60 -27.22 -1.08 -13.03
C LYS A 60 -26.72 0.32 -12.65
N GLY A 61 -26.59 0.57 -11.35
CA GLY A 61 -26.15 1.86 -10.80
C GLY A 61 -27.26 2.92 -10.65
N LYS A 62 -28.51 2.60 -11.01
CA LYS A 62 -29.69 3.43 -10.71
C LYS A 62 -30.36 2.90 -9.45
N HIS A 63 -30.77 3.79 -8.55
CA HIS A 63 -31.43 3.45 -7.29
C HIS A 63 -32.55 4.46 -7.00
N GLY A 64 -33.53 4.07 -6.19
CA GLY A 64 -34.64 4.95 -5.78
C GLY A 64 -35.55 5.40 -6.93
N LEU A 65 -35.65 4.60 -8.00
CA LEU A 65 -36.59 4.87 -9.09
C LEU A 65 -38.02 4.63 -8.58
N ALA A 66 -38.98 5.46 -8.97
CA ALA A 66 -40.38 5.21 -8.63
C ALA A 66 -40.83 3.86 -9.22
N ALA A 67 -41.28 2.95 -8.34
CA ALA A 67 -41.83 1.67 -8.76
C ALA A 67 -43.06 1.88 -9.65
N PRO A 68 -43.17 1.20 -10.80
CA PRO A 68 -44.42 1.16 -11.55
C PRO A 68 -45.55 0.57 -10.71
N ALA A 69 -46.79 1.01 -10.94
CA ALA A 69 -47.94 0.63 -10.11
C ALA A 69 -48.20 -0.89 -10.02
N SER A 70 -47.75 -1.66 -11.02
CA SER A 70 -47.90 -3.12 -11.07
C SER A 70 -46.76 -3.90 -10.38
N TRP A 71 -45.70 -3.20 -9.95
CA TRP A 71 -44.47 -3.83 -9.45
C TRP A 71 -44.72 -4.65 -8.18
N ASP A 72 -45.35 -4.07 -7.16
CA ASP A 72 -45.49 -4.73 -5.86
C ASP A 72 -46.26 -6.05 -5.97
N ALA A 73 -47.36 -6.08 -6.74
CA ALA A 73 -48.13 -7.30 -6.98
C ALA A 73 -47.32 -8.37 -7.75
N LEU A 74 -46.52 -7.95 -8.73
CA LEU A 74 -45.66 -8.86 -9.49
C LEU A 74 -44.53 -9.41 -8.61
N TYR A 75 -43.93 -8.57 -7.77
CA TYR A 75 -42.87 -8.95 -6.86
C TYR A 75 -43.33 -10.03 -5.87
N GLU A 76 -44.56 -9.92 -5.34
CA GLU A 76 -45.16 -10.96 -4.48
C GLU A 76 -45.26 -12.33 -5.19
N LYS A 77 -45.53 -12.34 -6.50
CA LYS A 77 -45.51 -13.57 -7.31
C LYS A 77 -44.07 -14.06 -7.50
N LEU A 78 -43.15 -13.18 -7.90
CA LEU A 78 -41.77 -13.56 -8.25
C LEU A 78 -40.95 -14.03 -7.05
N LYS A 79 -41.15 -13.45 -5.86
CA LYS A 79 -40.41 -13.84 -4.64
C LYS A 79 -40.74 -15.26 -4.18
N THR A 80 -41.90 -15.81 -4.55
CA THR A 80 -42.30 -17.19 -4.23
C THR A 80 -41.96 -18.19 -5.33
N SER A 81 -41.29 -17.76 -6.40
CA SER A 81 -40.89 -18.62 -7.52
C SER A 81 -40.05 -19.80 -7.04
N PRO A 82 -40.25 -21.03 -7.59
CA PRO A 82 -39.39 -22.17 -7.27
C PRO A 82 -37.95 -21.99 -7.79
N ASN A 83 -37.73 -21.12 -8.78
CA ASN A 83 -36.42 -20.83 -9.35
C ASN A 83 -35.67 -19.77 -8.51
N GLU A 84 -34.47 -20.12 -8.05
CA GLU A 84 -33.63 -19.26 -7.21
C GLU A 84 -33.15 -17.99 -7.91
N GLU A 85 -32.80 -18.08 -9.19
CA GLU A 85 -32.35 -16.94 -9.98
C GLU A 85 -33.47 -15.93 -10.18
N VAL A 86 -34.71 -16.39 -10.42
CA VAL A 86 -35.88 -15.49 -10.47
C VAL A 86 -36.05 -14.73 -9.15
N ARG A 87 -35.96 -15.42 -8.01
CA ARG A 87 -36.05 -14.77 -6.69
C ARG A 87 -34.89 -13.79 -6.46
N HIS A 88 -33.67 -14.12 -6.89
CA HIS A 88 -32.49 -13.27 -6.77
C HIS A 88 -32.65 -11.99 -7.60
N GLU A 89 -32.93 -12.12 -8.90
CA GLU A 89 -33.05 -10.98 -9.82
C GLU A 89 -34.26 -10.10 -9.49
N ALA A 90 -35.38 -10.69 -9.07
CA ALA A 90 -36.56 -9.93 -8.62
C ALA A 90 -36.26 -9.07 -7.38
N ARG A 91 -35.46 -9.59 -6.42
CA ARG A 91 -35.00 -8.83 -5.25
C ARG A 91 -34.09 -7.68 -5.65
N ALA A 92 -33.11 -7.90 -6.51
CA ALA A 92 -32.22 -6.85 -7.01
C ALA A 92 -32.99 -5.72 -7.74
N LEU A 93 -34.02 -6.10 -8.51
CA LEU A 93 -34.86 -5.14 -9.21
C LEU A 93 -35.78 -4.36 -8.24
N ALA A 94 -36.28 -5.02 -7.19
CA ALA A 94 -37.07 -4.37 -6.15
C ALA A 94 -36.27 -3.29 -5.40
N VAL A 95 -34.98 -3.53 -5.18
CA VAL A 95 -34.06 -2.56 -4.57
C VAL A 95 -33.92 -1.32 -5.44
N THR A 96 -33.85 -1.51 -6.75
CA THR A 96 -33.78 -0.41 -7.73
C THR A 96 -35.04 0.46 -7.69
N PHE A 97 -36.21 -0.15 -7.48
CA PHE A 97 -37.50 0.54 -7.41
C PHE A 97 -37.91 1.06 -6.02
N GLY A 98 -37.09 0.85 -4.99
CA GLY A 98 -37.40 1.32 -3.63
C GLY A 98 -38.69 0.72 -3.04
N GLY A 99 -39.11 -0.47 -3.50
CA GLY A 99 -40.38 -1.09 -3.07
C GLY A 99 -40.39 -1.42 -1.58
N SER A 100 -41.39 -0.93 -0.85
CA SER A 100 -41.49 -1.05 0.62
C SER A 100 -41.47 -2.51 1.12
N ALA A 101 -42.09 -3.43 0.38
CA ALA A 101 -42.14 -4.86 0.72
C ALA A 101 -40.77 -5.54 0.62
N ALA A 102 -39.98 -5.22 -0.40
CA ALA A 102 -38.64 -5.78 -0.58
C ALA A 102 -37.65 -5.21 0.44
N MET A 103 -37.76 -3.91 0.76
CA MET A 103 -36.97 -3.30 1.84
C MET A 103 -37.30 -3.91 3.20
N ALA A 104 -38.57 -4.21 3.46
CA ALA A 104 -38.97 -4.92 4.67
C ALA A 104 -38.40 -6.35 4.73
N GLU A 105 -38.31 -7.06 3.59
CA GLU A 105 -37.68 -8.37 3.52
C GLU A 105 -36.16 -8.29 3.77
N MET A 106 -35.46 -7.35 3.11
CA MET A 106 -34.03 -7.14 3.33
C MET A 106 -33.71 -6.78 4.79
N ARG A 107 -34.56 -5.96 5.44
CA ARG A 107 -34.42 -5.66 6.87
C ARG A 107 -34.60 -6.89 7.75
N LYS A 108 -35.52 -7.79 7.41
CA LYS A 108 -35.68 -9.08 8.11
C LYS A 108 -34.43 -9.95 7.96
N ILE A 109 -33.86 -10.03 6.76
CA ILE A 109 -32.62 -10.77 6.51
C ILE A 109 -31.46 -10.16 7.31
N LEU A 110 -31.32 -8.83 7.30
CA LEU A 110 -30.27 -8.13 8.06
C LEU A 110 -30.40 -8.35 9.57
N ALA A 111 -31.63 -8.39 10.08
CA ALA A 111 -31.93 -8.58 11.50
C ALA A 111 -31.78 -10.05 11.98
N ASP A 112 -31.81 -11.03 11.07
CA ASP A 112 -31.66 -12.44 11.41
C ASP A 112 -30.19 -12.78 11.73
N ASP A 113 -29.90 -13.03 13.01
CA ASP A 113 -28.55 -13.36 13.48
C ASP A 113 -28.10 -14.77 13.08
N LYS A 114 -29.03 -15.64 12.65
CA LYS A 114 -28.75 -16.99 12.17
C LYS A 114 -28.51 -17.04 10.67
N ALA A 115 -28.83 -15.97 9.93
CA ALA A 115 -28.57 -15.89 8.50
C ALA A 115 -27.05 -15.81 8.22
N ASP A 116 -26.65 -16.34 7.08
CA ASP A 116 -25.26 -16.29 6.62
C ASP A 116 -24.74 -14.83 6.55
N PRO A 117 -23.55 -14.51 7.09
CA PRO A 117 -23.03 -13.14 7.14
C PRO A 117 -22.95 -12.45 5.78
N LYS A 118 -22.60 -13.16 4.70
CA LYS A 118 -22.54 -12.56 3.36
C LYS A 118 -23.93 -12.20 2.84
N THR A 119 -24.91 -13.02 3.16
CA THR A 119 -26.32 -12.75 2.83
C THR A 119 -26.83 -11.51 3.56
N ARG A 120 -26.46 -11.35 4.83
CA ARG A 120 -26.80 -10.15 5.63
C ARG A 120 -26.10 -8.90 5.11
N GLU A 121 -24.83 -9.03 4.71
CA GLU A 121 -24.06 -7.92 4.13
C GLU A 121 -24.65 -7.46 2.80
N ALA A 122 -25.02 -8.37 1.90
CA ALA A 122 -25.70 -8.03 0.65
C ALA A 122 -27.07 -7.36 0.85
N ALA A 123 -27.81 -7.79 1.87
CA ALA A 123 -29.07 -7.13 2.27
C ALA A 123 -28.80 -5.71 2.78
N LEU A 124 -27.76 -5.52 3.61
CA LEU A 124 -27.35 -4.20 4.08
C LEU A 124 -26.94 -3.29 2.91
N GLU A 125 -26.09 -3.75 2.01
CA GLU A 125 -25.67 -2.97 0.83
C GLU A 125 -26.88 -2.48 0.01
N SER A 126 -27.87 -3.36 -0.16
CA SER A 126 -29.12 -3.03 -0.85
C SER A 126 -29.93 -1.94 -0.14
N LEU A 127 -30.07 -2.04 1.18
CA LEU A 127 -30.78 -1.05 2.01
C LEU A 127 -30.07 0.31 2.01
N LEU A 128 -28.74 0.30 2.10
CA LEU A 128 -27.91 1.51 2.04
C LEU A 128 -27.98 2.18 0.67
N ALA A 129 -27.93 1.41 -0.42
CA ALA A 129 -28.06 1.93 -1.78
C ALA A 129 -29.42 2.59 -2.02
N ALA A 130 -30.49 2.04 -1.43
CA ALA A 130 -31.82 2.62 -1.46
C ALA A 130 -32.03 3.78 -0.47
N LYS A 131 -31.06 4.02 0.43
CA LYS A 131 -31.15 4.98 1.56
C LYS A 131 -32.41 4.75 2.42
N ASP A 132 -32.77 3.48 2.66
CA ASP A 132 -33.98 3.13 3.40
C ASP A 132 -33.95 3.71 4.83
N PRO A 133 -34.84 4.65 5.20
CA PRO A 133 -34.79 5.32 6.49
C PRO A 133 -35.05 4.38 7.66
N GLU A 134 -35.85 3.32 7.45
CA GLU A 134 -36.22 2.37 8.50
C GLU A 134 -35.08 1.38 8.85
N THR A 135 -33.95 1.45 8.14
CA THR A 135 -32.74 0.65 8.41
C THR A 135 -31.87 1.23 9.52
N LEU A 136 -31.97 2.54 9.80
CA LEU A 136 -31.13 3.22 10.80
C LEU A 136 -31.14 2.54 12.20
N PRO A 137 -32.28 2.14 12.79
CA PRO A 137 -32.28 1.47 14.10
C PRO A 137 -31.49 0.16 14.12
N LEU A 138 -31.52 -0.61 13.02
CA LEU A 138 -30.73 -1.83 12.88
C LEU A 138 -29.24 -1.51 12.79
N LEU A 139 -28.85 -0.47 12.05
CA LEU A 139 -27.45 -0.03 11.97
C LEU A 139 -26.90 0.40 13.32
N LEU A 140 -27.65 1.18 14.09
CA LEU A 140 -27.26 1.60 15.45
C LEU A 140 -27.08 0.38 16.38
N THR A 141 -27.90 -0.66 16.19
CA THR A 141 -27.80 -1.90 16.97
C THR A 141 -26.56 -2.72 16.57
N LEU A 142 -26.30 -2.84 15.26
CA LEU A 142 -25.15 -3.55 14.72
C LEU A 142 -23.84 -2.85 15.07
N ALA A 143 -23.79 -1.51 15.08
CA ALA A 143 -22.63 -0.74 15.49
C ALA A 143 -22.25 -0.99 16.97
N LYS A 144 -23.23 -1.28 17.83
CA LYS A 144 -23.02 -1.60 19.26
C LYS A 144 -22.57 -3.05 19.50
N SER A 145 -22.82 -3.95 18.56
CA SER A 145 -22.66 -5.40 18.73
C SER A 145 -21.41 -5.88 18.00
N ALA A 146 -20.45 -6.47 18.70
CA ALA A 146 -19.29 -7.06 18.04
C ALA A 146 -19.73 -8.21 17.11
N GLY A 147 -19.20 -8.23 15.89
CA GLY A 147 -19.55 -9.24 14.89
C GLY A 147 -19.23 -8.82 13.46
N PRO A 148 -19.44 -9.72 12.48
CA PRO A 148 -19.04 -9.50 11.09
C PRO A 148 -19.73 -8.29 10.42
N LEU A 149 -20.88 -7.86 10.93
CA LEU A 149 -21.66 -6.74 10.38
C LEU A 149 -21.34 -5.39 11.04
N ARG A 150 -20.49 -5.33 12.07
CA ARG A 150 -20.19 -4.08 12.78
C ARG A 150 -19.50 -3.05 11.87
N ALA A 151 -18.43 -3.44 11.17
CA ALA A 151 -17.71 -2.52 10.28
C ALA A 151 -18.59 -2.01 9.09
N PRO A 152 -19.32 -2.87 8.34
CA PRO A 152 -20.29 -2.40 7.36
C PRO A 152 -21.35 -1.46 7.94
N ALA A 153 -21.84 -1.72 9.16
CA ALA A 153 -22.82 -0.86 9.81
C ALA A 153 -22.24 0.52 10.16
N LEU A 154 -21.01 0.58 10.69
CA LEU A 154 -20.31 1.83 10.98
C LEU A 154 -20.19 2.72 9.73
N ARG A 155 -19.80 2.14 8.59
CA ARG A 155 -19.76 2.87 7.30
C ARG A 155 -21.15 3.31 6.83
N GLY A 156 -22.14 2.43 6.98
CA GLY A 156 -23.52 2.70 6.56
C GLY A 156 -24.18 3.87 7.31
N LEU A 157 -23.80 4.10 8.57
CA LEU A 157 -24.32 5.22 9.37
C LEU A 157 -24.03 6.60 8.75
N ALA A 158 -22.97 6.75 7.97
CA ALA A 158 -22.65 8.01 7.27
C ALA A 158 -23.76 8.47 6.31
N ILE A 159 -24.58 7.54 5.80
CA ILE A 159 -25.68 7.84 4.86
C ILE A 159 -26.82 8.61 5.54
N TYR A 160 -27.02 8.41 6.85
CA TYR A 160 -28.16 8.92 7.59
C TYR A 160 -27.80 10.17 8.39
N GLU A 161 -28.78 11.05 8.58
CA GLU A 161 -28.67 12.25 9.40
C GLU A 161 -29.58 12.11 10.63
N ASP A 162 -29.01 11.64 11.74
CA ASP A 162 -29.71 11.47 13.01
C ASP A 162 -28.74 11.73 14.18
N ALA A 163 -29.22 12.43 15.21
CA ALA A 163 -28.41 12.80 16.37
C ALA A 163 -27.88 11.59 17.15
N GLN A 164 -28.65 10.48 17.19
CA GLN A 164 -28.28 9.26 17.92
C GLN A 164 -27.02 8.61 17.37
N ILE A 165 -26.68 8.84 16.10
CA ILE A 165 -25.50 8.27 15.45
C ILE A 165 -24.24 8.69 16.21
N THR A 166 -24.13 9.99 16.52
CA THR A 166 -22.97 10.55 17.20
C THR A 166 -22.79 9.93 18.58
N ASP A 167 -23.86 9.88 19.38
CA ASP A 167 -23.83 9.33 20.74
C ASP A 167 -23.47 7.85 20.75
N VAL A 168 -24.02 7.07 19.81
CA VAL A 168 -23.72 5.65 19.68
C VAL A 168 -22.26 5.44 19.30
N LEU A 169 -21.77 6.14 18.29
CA LEU A 169 -20.38 5.99 17.82
C LEU A 169 -19.38 6.38 18.91
N LEU A 170 -19.57 7.51 19.58
CA LEU A 170 -18.70 7.93 20.68
C LEU A 170 -18.75 6.94 21.86
N GLY A 171 -19.93 6.41 22.18
CA GLY A 171 -20.12 5.44 23.27
C GLY A 171 -19.47 4.07 23.03
N VAL A 172 -19.29 3.66 21.77
CA VAL A 172 -18.66 2.37 21.42
C VAL A 172 -17.20 2.51 21.00
N TYR A 173 -16.73 3.72 20.70
CA TYR A 173 -15.45 4.00 20.05
C TYR A 173 -14.25 3.28 20.69
N GLN A 174 -14.15 3.28 22.02
CA GLN A 174 -13.05 2.65 22.75
C GLN A 174 -13.03 1.12 22.66
N LYS A 175 -14.15 0.49 22.25
CA LYS A 175 -14.30 -0.97 22.07
C LYS A 175 -14.08 -1.42 20.63
N LEU A 176 -13.82 -0.48 19.73
CA LEU A 176 -13.58 -0.75 18.31
C LEU A 176 -12.12 -1.14 18.08
N ASP A 177 -11.89 -2.04 17.14
CA ASP A 177 -10.55 -2.31 16.64
C ASP A 177 -10.04 -1.16 15.73
N THR A 178 -8.80 -1.23 15.26
CA THR A 178 -8.19 -0.19 14.44
C THR A 178 -8.95 0.09 13.14
N ALA A 179 -9.47 -0.94 12.47
CA ALA A 179 -10.17 -0.79 11.21
C ALA A 179 -11.57 -0.16 11.43
N GLU A 180 -12.24 -0.60 12.49
CA GLU A 180 -13.55 -0.08 12.89
C GLU A 180 -13.48 1.36 13.42
N LYS A 181 -12.43 1.71 14.18
CA LYS A 181 -12.19 3.10 14.60
C LYS A 181 -12.09 4.03 13.39
N ARG A 182 -11.38 3.62 12.33
CA ARG A 182 -11.28 4.36 11.08
C ARG A 182 -12.66 4.57 10.44
N ASP A 183 -13.48 3.51 10.35
CA ASP A 183 -14.83 3.59 9.79
C ASP A 183 -15.76 4.50 10.64
N ALA A 184 -15.64 4.45 11.96
CA ALA A 184 -16.37 5.33 12.87
C ALA A 184 -15.92 6.80 12.76
N LEU A 185 -14.60 7.07 12.66
CA LEU A 185 -14.06 8.41 12.43
C LEU A 185 -14.58 8.99 11.12
N ASN A 186 -14.51 8.24 10.02
CA ASN A 186 -15.01 8.71 8.73
C ASN A 186 -16.47 9.18 8.81
N THR A 187 -17.28 8.52 9.63
CA THR A 187 -18.68 8.89 9.88
C THR A 187 -18.81 10.11 10.80
N LEU A 188 -18.08 10.14 11.93
CA LEU A 188 -18.13 11.25 12.90
C LEU A 188 -17.60 12.56 12.30
N LEU A 189 -16.58 12.49 11.45
CA LEU A 189 -15.93 13.64 10.84
C LEU A 189 -16.59 14.09 9.53
N ALA A 190 -17.69 13.44 9.11
CA ALA A 190 -18.39 13.80 7.88
C ALA A 190 -19.26 15.06 8.00
N ARG A 191 -19.59 15.51 9.22
CA ARG A 191 -20.48 16.64 9.47
C ARG A 191 -19.99 17.53 10.61
N PRO A 192 -20.23 18.86 10.58
CA PRO A 192 -19.76 19.77 11.63
C PRO A 192 -20.27 19.43 13.03
N ALA A 193 -21.54 19.04 13.19
CA ALA A 193 -22.12 18.76 14.49
C ALA A 193 -21.47 17.55 15.19
N SER A 194 -21.31 16.44 14.47
CA SER A 194 -20.66 15.22 14.98
C SER A 194 -19.16 15.42 15.18
N ALA A 195 -18.49 16.17 14.30
CA ALA A 195 -17.10 16.55 14.45
C ALA A 195 -16.85 17.35 15.74
N ARG A 196 -17.68 18.36 16.01
CA ARG A 196 -17.59 19.12 17.28
C ARG A 196 -17.80 18.24 18.50
N ALA A 197 -18.75 17.31 18.46
CA ALA A 197 -18.97 16.37 19.57
C ALA A 197 -17.77 15.44 19.79
N PHE A 198 -17.14 14.96 18.70
CA PHE A 198 -15.90 14.19 18.77
C PHE A 198 -14.73 14.99 19.36
N LEU A 199 -14.55 16.25 18.93
CA LEU A 199 -13.53 17.14 19.51
C LEU A 199 -13.80 17.44 20.99
N ALA A 200 -15.07 17.63 21.38
CA ALA A 200 -15.45 17.79 22.77
C ALA A 200 -15.14 16.55 23.62
N ALA A 201 -15.29 15.34 23.06
CA ALA A 201 -14.89 14.10 23.72
C ALA A 201 -13.36 14.02 23.95
N ILE A 202 -12.57 14.56 23.03
CA ILE A 202 -11.11 14.69 23.22
C ILE A 202 -10.78 15.71 24.31
N ASP A 203 -11.43 16.87 24.31
CA ASP A 203 -11.24 17.89 25.36
C ASP A 203 -11.65 17.35 26.75
N ALA A 204 -12.70 16.54 26.80
CA ALA A 204 -13.14 15.82 27.99
C ALA A 204 -12.24 14.63 28.38
N LYS A 205 -11.20 14.32 27.59
CA LYS A 205 -10.25 13.21 27.77
C LYS A 205 -10.89 11.83 27.77
N THR A 206 -12.10 11.68 27.22
CA THR A 206 -12.73 10.38 27.02
C THR A 206 -12.17 9.67 25.78
N LEU A 207 -11.67 10.45 24.82
CA LEU A 207 -10.90 10.00 23.67
C LEU A 207 -9.49 10.60 23.71
N ALA A 208 -8.51 9.85 23.18
CA ALA A 208 -7.13 10.31 23.12
C ALA A 208 -6.93 11.30 21.96
N ARG A 209 -6.10 12.33 22.17
CA ARG A 209 -5.74 13.29 21.11
C ARG A 209 -5.04 12.62 19.91
N THR A 210 -4.36 11.50 20.14
CA THR A 210 -3.71 10.68 19.11
C THR A 210 -4.68 10.05 18.11
N GLU A 211 -5.99 10.06 18.40
CA GLU A 211 -7.03 9.62 17.46
C GLU A 211 -7.16 10.60 16.27
N ILE A 212 -6.76 11.88 16.43
CA ILE A 212 -6.67 12.84 15.33
C ILE A 212 -5.35 12.65 14.59
N THR A 213 -5.38 11.73 13.64
CA THR A 213 -4.33 11.59 12.62
C THR A 213 -4.35 12.78 11.65
N ALA A 214 -3.30 12.97 10.86
CA ALA A 214 -3.26 14.03 9.85
C ALA A 214 -4.40 13.92 8.80
N PRO A 215 -4.80 12.73 8.31
CA PRO A 215 -6.01 12.59 7.49
C PRO A 215 -7.29 13.06 8.20
N ALA A 216 -7.45 12.74 9.49
CA ALA A 216 -8.60 13.19 10.27
C ALA A 216 -8.61 14.71 10.48
N ALA A 217 -7.45 15.32 10.77
CA ALA A 217 -7.30 16.77 10.88
C ALA A 217 -7.67 17.48 9.56
N ARG A 218 -7.33 16.90 8.42
CA ARG A 218 -7.74 17.40 7.11
C ARG A 218 -9.24 17.31 6.90
N GLN A 219 -9.83 16.14 7.14
CA GLN A 219 -11.27 15.95 7.00
C GLN A 219 -12.05 16.96 7.87
N LEU A 220 -11.55 17.23 9.08
CA LEU A 220 -12.06 18.27 9.96
C LEU A 220 -11.97 19.68 9.35
N GLN A 221 -10.83 20.04 8.74
CA GLN A 221 -10.66 21.34 8.06
C GLN A 221 -11.60 21.48 6.85
N ASP A 222 -11.81 20.41 6.09
CA ASP A 222 -12.67 20.39 4.90
C ASP A 222 -14.16 20.59 5.25
N LEU A 223 -14.53 20.53 6.54
CA LEU A 223 -15.86 20.91 7.00
C LEU A 223 -16.12 22.42 6.92
N HIS A 224 -15.06 23.23 6.82
CA HIS A 224 -15.13 24.69 6.82
C HIS A 224 -15.93 25.25 8.01
N ASP A 225 -15.78 24.62 9.18
CA ASP A 225 -16.49 25.00 10.41
C ASP A 225 -15.57 25.78 11.34
N SER A 226 -15.93 27.04 11.62
CA SER A 226 -15.09 27.96 12.40
C SER A 226 -14.67 27.45 13.78
N GLN A 227 -15.50 26.66 14.48
CA GLN A 227 -15.14 26.12 15.80
C GLN A 227 -14.15 24.97 15.67
N VAL A 228 -14.33 24.12 14.65
CA VAL A 228 -13.39 23.04 14.33
C VAL A 228 -12.03 23.61 13.93
N ASP A 229 -12.00 24.62 13.07
CA ASP A 229 -10.74 25.24 12.62
C ASP A 229 -9.97 25.91 13.77
N GLN A 230 -10.69 26.62 14.66
CA GLN A 230 -10.08 27.19 15.86
C GLN A 230 -9.54 26.11 16.79
N TRP A 231 -10.27 25.00 16.93
CA TRP A 231 -9.81 23.87 17.73
C TRP A 231 -8.56 23.22 17.14
N LEU A 232 -8.51 22.99 15.82
CA LEU A 232 -7.35 22.43 15.12
C LEU A 232 -6.12 23.32 15.27
N THR A 233 -6.28 24.63 15.07
CA THR A 233 -5.21 25.63 15.20
C THR A 233 -4.63 25.64 16.61
N LYS A 234 -5.50 25.60 17.63
CA LYS A 234 -5.10 25.65 19.04
C LYS A 234 -4.48 24.33 19.51
N ASN A 235 -5.10 23.21 19.14
CA ASN A 235 -4.86 21.92 19.78
C ASN A 235 -4.17 20.91 18.89
N TRP A 236 -4.08 21.06 17.56
CA TRP A 236 -3.48 20.05 16.69
C TRP A 236 -2.20 20.53 16.01
N GLY A 237 -2.18 21.74 15.44
CA GLY A 237 -1.01 22.30 14.74
C GLY A 237 -1.39 23.25 13.61
N ALA A 238 -0.47 23.48 12.70
CA ALA A 238 -0.71 24.33 11.52
C ALA A 238 -1.46 23.53 10.46
N VAL A 239 -2.61 24.05 10.03
CA VAL A 239 -3.47 23.44 9.02
C VAL A 239 -3.93 24.57 8.09
N ARG A 240 -3.45 24.57 6.85
CA ARG A 240 -3.75 25.61 5.85
C ARG A 240 -4.08 25.00 4.50
N THR A 241 -4.85 25.74 3.71
CA THR A 241 -5.08 25.41 2.31
C THR A 241 -3.78 25.64 1.52
N SER A 242 -3.48 24.74 0.58
CA SER A 242 -2.32 24.89 -0.32
C SER A 242 -2.53 26.02 -1.32
N PRO A 243 -1.47 26.75 -1.71
CA PRO A 243 -1.49 27.67 -2.85
C PRO A 243 -2.00 27.02 -4.14
N ALA A 244 -2.60 27.82 -5.04
CA ALA A 244 -3.27 27.33 -6.25
C ALA A 244 -2.34 26.58 -7.22
N ASP A 245 -1.08 27.02 -7.34
CA ASP A 245 -0.04 26.37 -8.13
C ASP A 245 0.29 24.96 -7.58
N LYS A 246 0.42 24.82 -6.25
CA LYS A 246 0.62 23.52 -5.61
C LYS A 246 -0.60 22.61 -5.76
N GLN A 247 -1.81 23.15 -5.67
CA GLN A 247 -3.03 22.37 -5.94
C GLN A 247 -3.07 21.85 -7.39
N ALA A 248 -2.69 22.67 -8.36
CA ALA A 248 -2.60 22.27 -9.76
C ALA A 248 -1.53 21.17 -9.96
N GLN A 249 -0.37 21.30 -9.32
CA GLN A 249 0.68 20.29 -9.34
C GLN A 249 0.21 18.96 -8.72
N ILE A 250 -0.47 19.01 -7.57
CA ILE A 250 -1.05 17.83 -6.91
C ILE A 250 -2.07 17.15 -7.83
N ALA A 251 -2.96 17.92 -8.46
CA ALA A 251 -3.95 17.38 -9.39
C ALA A 251 -3.29 16.68 -10.59
N HIS A 252 -2.28 17.30 -11.19
CA HIS A 252 -1.51 16.73 -12.29
C HIS A 252 -0.80 15.43 -11.87
N LEU A 253 -0.07 15.46 -10.75
CA LEU A 253 0.65 14.30 -10.24
C LEU A 253 -0.31 13.17 -9.85
N LYS A 254 -1.48 13.48 -9.30
CA LYS A 254 -2.52 12.50 -8.99
C LYS A 254 -2.93 11.74 -10.23
N GLU A 255 -3.26 12.42 -11.31
CA GLU A 255 -3.58 11.78 -12.59
C GLU A 255 -2.40 10.93 -13.08
N PHE A 256 -1.18 11.47 -13.03
CA PHE A 256 0.03 10.78 -13.45
C PHE A 256 0.29 9.47 -12.68
N VAL A 257 0.19 9.47 -11.35
CA VAL A 257 0.52 8.29 -10.50
C VAL A 257 -0.64 7.32 -10.30
N THR A 258 -1.86 7.67 -10.74
CA THR A 258 -3.05 6.79 -10.61
C THR A 258 -3.50 6.16 -11.93
N THR A 259 -3.06 6.68 -13.08
CA THR A 259 -3.33 6.08 -14.39
C THR A 259 -2.55 4.77 -14.62
N GLY A 260 -2.92 4.01 -15.66
CA GLY A 260 -2.27 2.74 -16.05
C GLY A 260 -0.76 2.83 -16.30
N SER A 261 -0.17 4.02 -16.27
CA SER A 261 1.26 4.33 -16.19
C SER A 261 2.00 3.53 -15.12
N VAL A 262 1.34 3.19 -14.00
CA VAL A 262 1.92 2.36 -12.90
C VAL A 262 2.36 0.97 -13.38
N SER A 263 1.79 0.44 -14.47
CA SER A 263 2.20 -0.86 -15.03
C SER A 263 3.66 -0.91 -15.50
N ARG A 264 4.29 0.25 -15.73
CA ARG A 264 5.71 0.38 -16.10
C ARG A 264 6.60 0.83 -14.95
N ALA A 265 6.05 0.96 -13.76
CA ALA A 265 6.79 1.41 -12.60
C ALA A 265 7.67 0.30 -12.03
N ASP A 266 8.82 0.67 -11.51
CA ASP A 266 9.79 -0.22 -10.92
C ASP A 266 9.91 0.01 -9.42
N VAL A 267 9.33 -0.90 -8.66
CA VAL A 267 9.30 -0.86 -7.20
C VAL A 267 10.69 -0.90 -6.56
N ASN A 268 11.68 -1.56 -7.18
CA ASN A 268 13.03 -1.65 -6.62
C ASN A 268 13.82 -0.35 -6.82
N ARG A 269 13.61 0.34 -7.95
CA ARG A 269 14.11 1.72 -8.16
C ARG A 269 13.39 2.68 -7.21
N GLY A 270 12.08 2.50 -7.00
CA GLY A 270 11.30 3.23 -6.01
C GLY A 270 11.88 3.13 -4.60
N ARG A 271 12.30 1.94 -4.16
CA ARG A 271 13.03 1.75 -2.88
C ARG A 271 14.34 2.54 -2.86
N ALA A 272 15.13 2.51 -3.93
CA ALA A 272 16.39 3.25 -3.99
C ALA A 272 16.18 4.76 -3.85
N ILE A 273 15.16 5.31 -4.52
CA ILE A 273 14.78 6.72 -4.42
C ILE A 273 14.31 7.07 -3.01
N PHE A 274 13.45 6.23 -2.41
CA PHE A 274 13.01 6.41 -1.03
C PHE A 274 14.18 6.44 -0.06
N THR A 275 15.12 5.50 -0.18
CA THR A 275 16.33 5.44 0.65
C THR A 275 17.14 6.74 0.58
N GLN A 276 17.29 7.31 -0.61
CA GLN A 276 18.08 8.51 -0.82
C GLN A 276 17.38 9.79 -0.36
N THR A 277 16.06 9.87 -0.51
CA THR A 277 15.33 11.14 -0.33
C THR A 277 14.50 11.16 0.95
N CYS A 278 13.81 10.07 1.27
CA CYS A 278 12.80 10.04 2.34
C CYS A 278 13.30 9.34 3.60
N ALA A 279 14.17 8.33 3.48
CA ALA A 279 14.67 7.56 4.61
C ALA A 279 15.61 8.37 5.54
N ILE A 280 16.07 9.53 5.09
CA ILE A 280 16.80 10.52 5.90
C ILE A 280 15.95 10.97 7.10
N CYS A 281 14.62 11.02 6.94
CA CYS A 281 13.71 11.48 7.98
C CYS A 281 12.71 10.42 8.44
N HIS A 282 12.27 9.55 7.54
CA HIS A 282 11.16 8.63 7.75
C HIS A 282 11.59 7.18 7.84
N THR A 283 10.92 6.42 8.72
CA THR A 283 11.02 4.97 8.75
C THR A 283 9.91 4.36 7.90
N LEU A 284 10.22 3.37 7.06
CA LEU A 284 9.28 2.57 6.28
C LEU A 284 9.75 1.11 6.26
N PHE A 285 8.85 0.17 6.57
CA PHE A 285 9.16 -1.26 6.72
C PHE A 285 10.36 -1.52 7.65
N GLY A 286 10.49 -0.73 8.73
CA GLY A 286 11.58 -0.83 9.70
C GLY A 286 12.91 -0.21 9.27
N PHE A 287 12.99 0.42 8.09
CA PHE A 287 14.19 1.05 7.57
C PHE A 287 14.06 2.59 7.48
N GLY A 288 15.10 3.31 7.88
CA GLY A 288 15.19 4.77 7.82
C GLY A 288 15.27 5.45 9.19
N ALA A 289 15.31 6.79 9.20
CA ALA A 289 15.44 7.59 10.41
C ALA A 289 14.09 7.78 11.14
N LYS A 290 14.16 8.25 12.39
CA LYS A 290 13.01 8.52 13.27
C LYS A 290 12.88 10.01 13.61
N ILE A 291 13.00 10.86 12.59
CA ILE A 291 12.84 12.31 12.68
C ILE A 291 11.37 12.67 12.39
N GLY A 292 10.88 12.28 11.22
CA GLY A 292 9.48 12.41 10.83
C GLY A 292 8.63 11.23 11.32
N PRO A 293 7.31 11.26 11.04
CA PRO A 293 6.42 10.15 11.34
C PRO A 293 6.84 8.86 10.62
N GLU A 294 6.61 7.72 11.27
CA GLU A 294 6.76 6.42 10.61
C GLU A 294 5.71 6.26 9.51
N LEU A 295 6.13 5.79 8.35
CA LEU A 295 5.28 5.57 7.21
C LEU A 295 4.77 4.13 7.23
N PRO A 296 3.44 3.91 7.26
CA PRO A 296 2.88 2.56 7.31
C PRO A 296 3.05 1.76 6.00
N GLY A 297 3.50 2.41 4.93
CA GLY A 297 3.35 1.89 3.58
C GLY A 297 1.88 1.76 3.21
N SER A 298 1.56 0.90 2.23
CA SER A 298 0.18 0.57 1.83
C SER A 298 -0.72 1.80 1.62
N PHE A 299 -0.16 2.93 1.21
CA PHE A 299 -0.93 4.17 1.11
C PHE A 299 -2.00 4.05 0.02
N GLU A 300 -3.27 3.96 0.43
CA GLU A 300 -4.41 3.97 -0.47
C GLU A 300 -4.81 5.39 -0.84
N ASP A 301 -4.65 6.34 0.08
CA ASP A 301 -4.91 7.76 -0.18
C ASP A 301 -3.69 8.45 -0.78
N ILE A 302 -3.65 8.48 -2.11
CA ILE A 302 -2.63 9.16 -2.90
C ILE A 302 -2.67 10.68 -2.71
N ASN A 303 -3.84 11.27 -2.42
CA ASN A 303 -3.93 12.71 -2.20
C ASN A 303 -3.17 13.10 -0.95
N TYR A 304 -3.30 12.30 0.11
CA TYR A 304 -2.55 12.51 1.34
C TYR A 304 -1.04 12.51 1.08
N LEU A 305 -0.51 11.52 0.35
CA LEU A 305 0.91 11.47 0.02
C LEU A 305 1.36 12.68 -0.81
N LEU A 306 0.65 12.97 -1.90
CA LEU A 306 1.00 14.07 -2.80
C LEU A 306 1.02 15.40 -2.07
N LEU A 307 0.04 15.63 -1.21
CA LEU A 307 -0.07 16.87 -0.48
C LEU A 307 1.06 17.06 0.52
N ASN A 308 1.41 16.03 1.30
CA ASN A 308 2.55 16.11 2.22
C ASN A 308 3.90 16.23 1.48
N ILE A 309 4.03 15.68 0.26
CA ILE A 309 5.26 15.75 -0.54
C ILE A 309 5.40 17.10 -1.28
N VAL A 310 4.31 17.60 -1.85
CA VAL A 310 4.30 18.84 -2.65
C VAL A 310 4.18 20.08 -1.77
N ASP A 311 3.39 20.00 -0.68
CA ASP A 311 3.16 21.08 0.26
C ASP A 311 3.27 20.59 1.72
N PRO A 312 4.48 20.24 2.19
CA PRO A 312 4.70 19.75 3.56
C PRO A 312 4.26 20.74 4.65
N ASP A 313 4.14 22.02 4.29
CA ASP A 313 3.67 23.11 5.16
C ASP A 313 2.14 23.17 5.29
N ALA A 314 1.39 22.44 4.46
CA ALA A 314 -0.07 22.49 4.48
C ALA A 314 -0.66 21.95 5.78
N ILE A 315 -0.06 20.89 6.32
CA ILE A 315 -0.53 20.19 7.51
C ILE A 315 0.69 19.74 8.32
N ILE A 316 0.93 20.40 9.45
CA ILE A 316 2.03 20.07 10.36
C ILE A 316 1.44 19.78 11.74
N GLY A 317 1.49 18.51 12.15
CA GLY A 317 1.11 18.12 13.51
C GLY A 317 2.07 18.71 14.53
N LYS A 318 1.56 19.12 15.70
CA LYS A 318 2.34 19.78 16.77
C LYS A 318 3.62 19.04 17.14
N ASP A 319 3.57 17.71 17.17
CA ASP A 319 4.71 16.85 17.55
C ASP A 319 5.82 16.81 16.48
N TYR A 320 5.57 17.38 15.29
CA TYR A 320 6.50 17.46 14.17
C TYR A 320 6.75 18.91 13.72
N GLN A 321 6.25 19.91 14.47
CA GLN A 321 6.56 21.31 14.19
C GLN A 321 8.05 21.57 14.42
N GLN A 322 8.68 22.20 13.44
CA GLN A 322 10.05 22.65 13.58
C GLN A 322 10.10 23.81 14.59
N VAL A 323 11.05 23.74 15.50
CA VAL A 323 11.34 24.78 16.47
C VAL A 323 12.74 25.33 16.20
N LEU A 324 12.84 26.66 16.21
CA LEU A 324 14.09 27.41 16.17
C LEU A 324 14.46 27.76 17.62
N VAL A 325 15.62 27.30 18.06
CA VAL A 325 16.19 27.59 19.38
C VAL A 325 17.36 28.53 19.20
N HIS A 326 17.20 29.75 19.72
CA HIS A 326 18.26 30.75 19.72
C HIS A 326 19.01 30.68 21.05
N THR A 327 20.33 30.50 20.99
CA THR A 327 21.17 30.33 22.17
C THR A 327 21.92 31.62 22.52
N LYS A 328 22.42 31.72 23.75
CA LYS A 328 23.15 32.90 24.26
C LYS A 328 24.49 33.14 23.58
N ASP A 329 25.09 32.09 23.03
CA ASP A 329 26.32 32.16 22.24
C ASP A 329 26.07 32.51 20.75
N GLY A 330 24.82 32.82 20.38
CA GLY A 330 24.45 33.32 19.06
C GLY A 330 24.14 32.24 18.03
N GLN A 331 24.10 30.96 18.41
CA GLN A 331 23.67 29.90 17.50
C GLN A 331 22.15 29.90 17.33
N THR A 332 21.71 29.43 16.16
CA THR A 332 20.30 29.10 15.90
C THR A 332 20.25 27.63 15.53
N LEU A 333 19.66 26.84 16.43
CA LEU A 333 19.48 25.40 16.27
C LEU A 333 18.07 25.13 15.79
N SER A 334 17.91 24.20 14.86
CA SER A 334 16.60 23.87 14.29
C SER A 334 16.33 22.38 14.36
N GLY A 335 15.10 22.02 14.71
CA GLY A 335 14.68 20.62 14.78
C GLY A 335 13.30 20.46 15.41
N ILE A 336 12.91 19.20 15.61
CA ILE A 336 11.64 18.83 16.25
C ILE A 336 11.92 18.53 17.73
N ILE A 337 11.08 19.02 18.65
CA ILE A 337 11.25 18.76 20.08
C ILE A 337 11.04 17.27 20.36
N ALA A 338 12.08 16.60 20.86
CA ALA A 338 12.03 15.24 21.38
C ALA A 338 11.66 15.22 22.87
N SER A 339 12.18 16.18 23.63
CA SER A 339 11.82 16.42 25.03
C SER A 339 12.05 17.90 25.38
N ASP A 340 11.19 18.43 26.23
CA ASP A 340 11.29 19.79 26.78
C ASP A 340 10.99 19.71 28.27
N ASP A 341 12.02 19.89 29.10
CA ASP A 341 11.91 19.89 30.55
C ASP A 341 12.51 21.17 31.18
N SER A 342 12.47 21.26 32.51
CA SER A 342 12.95 22.44 33.23
C SER A 342 14.46 22.67 33.10
N SER A 343 15.22 21.63 32.76
CA SER A 343 16.68 21.67 32.68
C SER A 343 17.19 21.82 31.26
N ALA A 344 16.59 21.13 30.28
CA ALA A 344 17.07 21.08 28.92
C ALA A 344 15.96 20.89 27.88
N VAL A 345 16.28 21.23 26.64
CA VAL A 345 15.49 20.93 25.45
C VAL A 345 16.30 20.02 24.55
N THR A 346 15.71 18.90 24.13
CA THR A 346 16.31 17.98 23.16
C THR A 346 15.58 18.09 21.83
N LEU A 347 16.32 18.33 20.76
CA LEU A 347 15.85 18.43 19.39
C LEU A 347 16.30 17.22 18.57
N LYS A 348 15.42 16.71 17.72
CA LYS A 348 15.79 15.88 16.57
C LYS A 348 16.00 16.79 15.36
N SER A 349 17.22 16.82 14.85
CA SER A 349 17.59 17.57 13.66
C SER A 349 18.14 16.64 12.58
N LEU A 350 18.32 17.16 11.36
CA LEU A 350 19.00 16.43 10.29
C LEU A 350 20.47 16.11 10.62
N ALA A 351 21.09 16.89 11.51
CA ALA A 351 22.45 16.65 12.00
C ALA A 351 22.50 15.63 13.17
N GLY A 352 21.35 15.13 13.62
CA GLY A 352 21.22 14.23 14.75
C GLY A 352 20.49 14.84 15.95
N VAL A 353 20.65 14.19 17.11
CA VAL A 353 20.02 14.61 18.37
C VAL A 353 20.86 15.70 19.02
N LEU A 354 20.26 16.86 19.28
CA LEU A 354 20.89 18.00 19.92
C LEU A 354 20.24 18.24 21.28
N THR A 355 21.02 18.35 22.35
CA THR A 355 20.50 18.70 23.68
C THR A 355 21.09 20.05 24.10
N VAL A 356 20.21 21.00 24.43
CA VAL A 356 20.56 22.37 24.80
C VAL A 356 20.05 22.65 26.20
N GLN A 357 20.91 23.13 27.10
CA GLN A 357 20.48 23.49 28.45
C GLN A 357 19.55 24.70 28.40
N ARG A 358 18.48 24.71 29.20
CA ARG A 358 17.50 25.81 29.26
C ARG A 358 18.17 27.14 29.61
N ALA A 359 19.21 27.09 30.45
CA ALA A 359 19.99 28.25 30.84
C ALA A 359 20.74 28.91 29.67
N ASP A 360 21.00 28.19 28.58
CA ASP A 360 21.72 28.69 27.41
C ASP A 360 20.77 29.15 26.29
N ILE A 361 19.45 29.00 26.48
CA ILE A 361 18.43 29.40 25.52
C ILE A 361 18.02 30.85 25.76
N THR A 362 18.03 31.66 24.71
CA THR A 362 17.53 33.04 24.70
C THR A 362 16.06 33.08 24.29
N SER A 363 15.68 32.35 23.24
CA SER A 363 14.29 32.25 22.78
C SER A 363 14.04 30.94 22.04
N MET A 364 12.77 30.55 21.95
CA MET A 364 12.28 29.44 21.15
C MET A 364 11.09 29.88 20.32
N GLU A 365 11.12 29.59 19.04
CA GLU A 365 10.07 29.98 18.09
C GLU A 365 9.61 28.77 17.28
N VAL A 366 8.30 28.61 17.14
CA VAL A 366 7.74 27.58 16.25
C VAL A 366 7.79 28.11 14.83
N SER A 367 8.50 27.41 13.96
CA SER A 367 8.57 27.74 12.54
C SER A 367 7.22 27.52 11.87
N PRO A 368 6.77 28.42 10.99
CA PRO A 368 5.60 28.17 10.14
C PRO A 368 5.90 27.12 9.04
N HIS A 369 7.16 26.74 8.87
CA HIS A 369 7.63 25.77 7.89
C HIS A 369 7.87 24.40 8.53
N SER A 370 7.61 23.36 7.76
CA SER A 370 7.89 21.97 8.08
C SER A 370 9.40 21.69 8.02
N LEU A 371 9.85 20.73 8.83
CA LEU A 371 11.21 20.19 8.68
C LEU A 371 11.34 19.37 7.38
N MET A 372 10.24 18.87 6.84
CA MET A 372 10.22 18.22 5.53
C MET A 372 10.42 19.27 4.43
N PRO A 373 11.48 19.17 3.60
CA PRO A 373 11.75 20.16 2.56
C PRO A 373 10.68 20.18 1.47
N GLU A 374 10.44 21.35 0.89
CA GLU A 374 9.68 21.45 -0.35
C GLU A 374 10.51 21.01 -1.56
N GLY A 375 9.83 20.65 -2.66
CA GLY A 375 10.49 20.39 -3.94
C GLY A 375 11.28 19.08 -4.00
N LEU A 376 11.07 18.15 -3.06
CA LEU A 376 11.76 16.84 -3.00
C LEU A 376 11.69 16.04 -4.31
N ILE A 377 10.58 16.20 -5.05
CA ILE A 377 10.34 15.48 -6.31
C ILE A 377 10.55 16.35 -7.56
N THR A 378 10.90 17.63 -7.39
CA THR A 378 11.00 18.59 -8.51
C THR A 378 12.18 18.28 -9.43
N SER A 379 13.27 17.72 -8.89
CA SER A 379 14.45 17.32 -9.67
C SER A 379 14.37 15.88 -10.20
N MET A 380 13.27 15.17 -9.93
CA MET A 380 13.07 13.79 -10.38
C MET A 380 12.42 13.77 -11.77
N ASP A 381 12.83 12.84 -12.61
CA ASP A 381 12.07 12.54 -13.83
C ASP A 381 10.74 11.86 -13.49
N GLU A 382 9.81 11.88 -14.45
CA GLU A 382 8.48 11.27 -14.32
C GLU A 382 8.55 9.80 -13.89
N GLU A 383 9.53 9.06 -14.39
CA GLU A 383 9.66 7.64 -14.05
C GLU A 383 10.07 7.44 -12.58
N SER A 384 10.99 8.25 -12.08
CA SER A 384 11.45 8.22 -10.69
C SER A 384 10.32 8.58 -9.72
N VAL A 385 9.52 9.60 -10.06
CA VAL A 385 8.32 9.93 -9.31
C VAL A 385 7.37 8.74 -9.27
N ARG A 386 7.05 8.16 -10.43
CA ARG A 386 6.14 7.02 -10.53
C ARG A 386 6.62 5.83 -9.68
N ASP A 387 7.91 5.53 -9.73
CA ASP A 387 8.50 4.39 -9.03
C ASP A 387 8.50 4.59 -7.50
N LEU A 388 8.82 5.80 -7.04
CA LEU A 388 8.70 6.17 -5.63
C LEU A 388 7.27 5.97 -5.12
N PHE A 389 6.27 6.46 -5.85
CA PHE A 389 4.86 6.30 -5.45
C PHE A 389 4.42 4.83 -5.50
N LEU A 390 4.91 4.01 -6.44
CA LEU A 390 4.66 2.56 -6.42
C LEU A 390 5.26 1.92 -5.16
N TYR A 391 6.46 2.30 -4.76
CA TYR A 391 7.12 1.75 -3.56
C TYR A 391 6.38 2.14 -2.28
N LEU A 392 5.96 3.40 -2.12
CA LEU A 392 5.20 3.85 -0.95
C LEU A 392 3.87 3.09 -0.77
N ARG A 393 3.29 2.57 -1.85
CA ARG A 393 2.04 1.80 -1.84
C ARG A 393 2.23 0.31 -1.54
N GLN A 394 3.47 -0.18 -1.41
CA GLN A 394 3.72 -1.58 -1.12
C GLN A 394 3.25 -1.95 0.28
N ARG A 395 2.96 -3.24 0.48
CA ARG A 395 2.60 -3.81 1.79
C ARG A 395 3.79 -4.38 2.55
N GLY A 396 4.97 -4.42 1.94
CA GLY A 396 6.17 -4.97 2.53
C GLY A 396 7.42 -4.55 1.79
N GLN A 397 8.56 -4.81 2.41
CA GLN A 397 9.86 -4.46 1.86
C GLN A 397 10.16 -5.27 0.60
N VAL A 398 10.73 -4.61 -0.40
CA VAL A 398 11.23 -5.21 -1.64
C VAL A 398 12.74 -5.00 -1.73
N PRO A 399 13.50 -5.74 -2.52
CA PRO A 399 14.91 -5.41 -2.76
C PRO A 399 15.11 -4.01 -3.36
N MET A 400 16.31 -3.47 -3.23
CA MET A 400 16.68 -2.14 -3.69
C MET A 400 17.47 -2.24 -5.00
N LEU A 401 17.15 -1.44 -6.00
CA LEU A 401 17.98 -1.37 -7.20
C LEU A 401 19.28 -0.61 -6.89
N ALA A 402 20.42 -1.21 -7.22
CA ALA A 402 21.71 -0.55 -7.20
C ALA A 402 21.78 0.46 -8.36
N THR A 403 22.23 1.67 -8.04
CA THR A 403 22.42 2.80 -8.95
C THR A 403 23.85 3.32 -8.82
N THR A 404 24.25 4.23 -9.71
CA THR A 404 25.55 4.90 -9.61
C THR A 404 25.72 5.70 -8.31
N VAL A 405 24.61 6.04 -7.64
CA VAL A 405 24.62 6.80 -6.38
C VAL A 405 24.78 5.90 -5.16
N ASN A 406 24.06 4.77 -5.09
CA ASN A 406 24.02 3.93 -3.89
C ASN A 406 24.91 2.68 -3.96
N ALA A 407 25.53 2.37 -5.10
CA ALA A 407 26.33 1.14 -5.25
C ALA A 407 27.56 1.10 -4.32
N ALA A 408 28.07 2.27 -3.92
CA ALA A 408 29.13 2.37 -2.93
C ALA A 408 28.70 1.85 -1.54
N ASP A 409 27.41 1.89 -1.23
CA ASP A 409 26.86 1.41 0.05
C ASP A 409 26.71 -0.11 0.09
N PHE A 410 27.02 -0.83 -1.01
CA PHE A 410 26.86 -2.28 -1.10
C PHE A 410 27.57 -3.04 0.03
N PHE A 411 28.70 -2.53 0.52
CA PHE A 411 29.32 -2.98 1.77
C PHE A 411 30.12 -1.86 2.43
N ASN A 412 29.78 -1.51 3.68
CA ASN A 412 30.37 -0.39 4.40
C ASN A 412 31.64 -0.75 5.21
N GLY A 413 31.98 -2.04 5.35
CA GLY A 413 33.12 -2.49 6.13
C GLY A 413 32.95 -2.43 7.66
N SER A 414 31.81 -1.97 8.19
CA SER A 414 31.57 -1.86 9.64
C SER A 414 30.52 -2.83 10.15
N ASP A 415 29.47 -3.08 9.37
CA ASP A 415 28.35 -3.93 9.77
C ASP A 415 27.65 -4.58 8.56
N LEU A 416 26.55 -5.27 8.82
CA LEU A 416 25.74 -5.95 7.80
C LEU A 416 24.62 -5.06 7.26
N SER A 417 24.75 -3.72 7.30
CA SER A 417 23.80 -2.83 6.63
C SER A 417 23.66 -3.26 5.17
N TRP A 418 22.42 -3.37 4.69
CA TRP A 418 22.08 -3.88 3.36
C TRP A 418 22.32 -5.37 3.13
N TRP A 419 22.58 -6.14 4.20
CA TRP A 419 22.69 -7.59 4.16
C TRP A 419 21.81 -8.23 5.22
N HIS A 420 21.20 -9.35 4.85
CA HIS A 420 20.31 -10.13 5.70
C HIS A 420 20.87 -11.51 5.96
N VAL A 421 21.09 -11.82 7.24
CA VAL A 421 21.40 -13.17 7.68
C VAL A 421 20.14 -14.01 7.56
N LYS A 422 20.11 -14.95 6.62
CA LYS A 422 19.00 -15.91 6.46
C LYS A 422 19.18 -17.14 7.34
N SER A 423 20.44 -17.57 7.51
CA SER A 423 20.82 -18.67 8.40
C SER A 423 22.31 -18.62 8.70
N GLY A 424 22.72 -19.32 9.77
CA GLY A 424 24.14 -19.45 10.15
C GLY A 424 24.71 -18.23 10.88
N ASP A 425 26.03 -18.24 11.07
CA ASP A 425 26.78 -17.17 11.72
C ASP A 425 27.41 -16.26 10.65
N TRP A 426 27.00 -15.00 10.64
CA TRP A 426 27.52 -13.97 9.74
C TRP A 426 27.73 -12.68 10.51
N LYS A 427 28.88 -12.04 10.30
CA LYS A 427 29.25 -10.76 10.93
C LYS A 427 30.34 -10.05 10.15
N VAL A 428 30.63 -8.82 10.54
CA VAL A 428 31.80 -8.09 10.06
C VAL A 428 32.93 -8.19 11.08
N GLU A 429 34.10 -8.63 10.63
CA GLU A 429 35.32 -8.69 11.45
C GLU A 429 36.48 -8.05 10.69
N ASN A 430 37.08 -6.99 11.24
CA ASN A 430 38.22 -6.27 10.65
C ASN A 430 37.97 -5.76 9.22
N GLY A 431 36.76 -5.26 8.93
CA GLY A 431 36.42 -4.78 7.58
C GLY A 431 36.02 -5.89 6.60
N GLU A 432 35.82 -7.12 7.08
CA GLU A 432 35.54 -8.29 6.24
C GLU A 432 34.18 -8.89 6.58
N LEU A 433 33.39 -9.26 5.57
CA LEU A 433 32.24 -10.15 5.74
C LEU A 433 32.77 -11.54 6.10
N VAL A 434 32.35 -12.08 7.24
CA VAL A 434 32.76 -13.39 7.73
C VAL A 434 31.54 -14.27 7.96
N GLY A 435 31.45 -15.35 7.20
CA GLY A 435 30.46 -16.41 7.37
C GLY A 435 31.10 -17.67 7.94
N ARG A 436 30.42 -18.34 8.88
CA ARG A 436 30.87 -19.62 9.47
C ARG A 436 29.78 -20.68 9.39
N ALA A 437 30.16 -21.88 8.99
CA ALA A 437 29.29 -23.04 8.89
C ALA A 437 29.92 -24.30 9.49
N ASN A 438 29.06 -25.25 9.84
CA ASN A 438 29.44 -26.57 10.35
C ASN A 438 28.63 -27.64 9.62
N GLU A 439 29.05 -28.90 9.78
CA GLU A 439 28.45 -30.05 9.11
C GLU A 439 26.92 -30.08 9.26
N GLY A 440 26.22 -30.31 8.15
CA GLY A 440 24.75 -30.36 8.09
C GLY A 440 24.03 -29.00 8.15
N LYS A 441 24.75 -27.86 8.24
CA LYS A 441 24.16 -26.52 8.26
C LYS A 441 24.71 -25.64 7.13
N THR A 442 23.81 -24.91 6.47
CA THR A 442 24.17 -23.88 5.48
C THR A 442 24.05 -22.50 6.13
N ALA A 443 25.12 -21.71 6.08
CA ALA A 443 25.07 -20.29 6.41
C ALA A 443 24.75 -19.48 5.15
N ILE A 444 23.79 -18.56 5.23
CA ILE A 444 23.28 -17.79 4.09
C ILE A 444 23.22 -16.31 4.46
N LEU A 445 23.90 -15.48 3.67
CA LEU A 445 23.86 -14.02 3.76
C LEU A 445 23.42 -13.45 2.42
N ALA A 446 22.51 -12.50 2.45
CA ALA A 446 21.77 -12.11 1.27
C ALA A 446 21.64 -10.59 1.18
N SER A 447 21.96 -10.01 0.02
CA SER A 447 21.98 -8.56 -0.14
C SER A 447 20.57 -8.00 -0.36
N ASP A 448 20.32 -6.84 0.22
CA ASP A 448 19.15 -6.03 -0.12
C ASP A 448 19.22 -5.49 -1.55
N MET A 449 20.41 -5.37 -2.14
CA MET A 449 20.61 -4.75 -3.44
C MET A 449 20.48 -5.75 -4.60
N LEU A 450 19.92 -5.27 -5.70
CA LEU A 450 19.85 -5.94 -7.01
C LEU A 450 20.56 -5.09 -8.05
N ALA A 451 21.16 -5.70 -9.06
CA ALA A 451 21.71 -4.97 -10.20
C ALA A 451 21.38 -5.65 -11.52
N ASP A 452 21.17 -4.87 -12.59
CA ASP A 452 20.96 -5.43 -13.94
C ASP A 452 22.28 -5.57 -14.69
N HIS A 453 23.06 -4.48 -14.72
CA HIS A 453 24.40 -4.41 -15.30
C HIS A 453 25.33 -3.98 -14.20
N PHE A 454 26.42 -4.70 -13.99
CA PHE A 454 27.32 -4.41 -12.89
C PHE A 454 28.73 -4.95 -13.11
N THR A 455 29.68 -4.35 -12.39
CA THR A 455 30.96 -4.98 -12.05
C THR A 455 31.01 -5.17 -10.54
N LEU A 456 31.14 -6.41 -10.09
CA LEU A 456 31.36 -6.76 -8.68
C LEU A 456 32.80 -7.23 -8.53
N THR A 457 33.58 -6.54 -7.69
CA THR A 457 34.94 -6.93 -7.34
C THR A 457 35.02 -7.19 -5.84
N ALA A 458 35.67 -8.28 -5.44
CA ALA A 458 35.92 -8.59 -4.04
C ALA A 458 37.16 -9.47 -3.89
N GLN A 459 37.84 -9.42 -2.73
CA GLN A 459 38.78 -10.46 -2.33
C GLN A 459 38.05 -11.52 -1.52
N ILE A 460 38.23 -12.79 -1.88
CA ILE A 460 37.56 -13.93 -1.26
C ILE A 460 38.62 -14.89 -0.70
N LYS A 461 38.37 -15.42 0.50
CA LYS A 461 39.17 -16.49 1.11
C LYS A 461 38.25 -17.51 1.77
N VAL A 462 38.49 -18.79 1.50
CA VAL A 462 37.73 -19.90 2.06
C VAL A 462 38.66 -20.86 2.79
N SER A 463 38.24 -21.32 3.96
CA SER A 463 38.97 -22.27 4.81
C SER A 463 38.03 -23.25 5.50
N GLY A 464 38.56 -24.37 6.01
CA GLY A 464 37.79 -25.43 6.69
C GLY A 464 38.10 -26.83 6.18
N GLU A 465 37.35 -27.81 6.67
CA GLU A 465 37.35 -29.20 6.18
C GLU A 465 36.28 -29.34 5.09
N GLU A 466 36.71 -29.57 3.85
CA GLU A 466 35.86 -29.63 2.65
C GLU A 466 34.88 -28.45 2.52
N PRO A 467 35.34 -27.19 2.60
CA PRO A 467 34.44 -26.06 2.59
C PRO A 467 33.84 -25.87 1.19
N ALA A 468 32.56 -25.53 1.13
CA ALA A 468 31.85 -25.20 -0.09
C ALA A 468 31.17 -23.85 0.08
N ALA A 469 31.78 -22.82 -0.49
CA ALA A 469 31.23 -21.48 -0.53
C ALA A 469 30.67 -21.18 -1.93
N GLU A 470 29.60 -20.41 -2.02
CA GLU A 470 29.05 -19.95 -3.30
C GLU A 470 28.68 -18.48 -3.21
N LEU A 471 28.99 -17.72 -4.26
CA LEU A 471 28.45 -16.39 -4.52
C LEU A 471 27.41 -16.52 -5.63
N ALA A 472 26.15 -16.39 -5.26
CA ALA A 472 25.06 -16.24 -6.22
C ALA A 472 25.06 -14.84 -6.80
N PHE A 473 24.93 -14.78 -8.12
CA PHE A 473 24.73 -13.57 -8.91
C PHE A 473 23.86 -13.99 -10.11
N HIS A 474 23.02 -13.11 -10.63
CA HIS A 474 22.17 -13.45 -11.78
C HIS A 474 21.07 -14.47 -11.46
N GLY A 475 20.33 -14.25 -10.37
CA GLY A 475 19.24 -15.12 -9.92
C GLY A 475 18.12 -14.42 -9.15
N LEU A 476 17.03 -15.14 -8.95
CA LEU A 476 15.93 -14.74 -8.05
C LEU A 476 16.28 -15.07 -6.59
N ARG A 477 15.73 -14.27 -5.67
CA ARG A 477 15.94 -14.33 -4.21
C ARG A 477 15.77 -15.75 -3.63
N GLU A 478 16.15 -16.06 -2.38
CA GLU A 478 17.46 -16.24 -1.69
C GLU A 478 17.43 -17.56 -0.87
N THR A 479 16.39 -18.38 -1.06
CA THR A 479 16.13 -19.58 -0.27
C THR A 479 15.67 -20.69 -1.22
N PRO A 480 16.11 -21.95 -1.02
CA PRO A 480 15.69 -23.06 -1.85
C PRO A 480 14.16 -23.12 -2.01
N PRO A 481 13.66 -23.37 -3.24
CA PRO A 481 14.43 -23.53 -4.47
C PRO A 481 14.96 -22.18 -5.02
N PHE A 482 16.28 -22.08 -5.20
CA PHE A 482 16.97 -20.97 -5.84
C PHE A 482 16.97 -21.18 -7.36
N LYS A 483 16.84 -20.10 -8.12
CA LYS A 483 16.98 -20.09 -9.59
C LYS A 483 17.95 -19.00 -9.99
N GLY A 484 19.01 -19.37 -10.70
CA GLY A 484 20.04 -18.43 -11.15
C GLY A 484 21.42 -19.05 -11.22
N VAL A 485 22.44 -18.18 -11.26
CA VAL A 485 23.85 -18.58 -11.37
C VAL A 485 24.55 -18.44 -10.01
N SER A 486 25.48 -19.34 -9.70
CA SER A 486 26.42 -19.16 -8.60
C SER A 486 27.84 -19.53 -9.01
N LEU A 487 28.82 -18.85 -8.41
CA LEU A 487 30.24 -19.17 -8.50
C LEU A 487 30.65 -19.83 -7.19
N SER A 488 31.16 -21.05 -7.28
CA SER A 488 31.60 -21.84 -6.13
C SER A 488 33.10 -21.72 -5.85
N PHE A 489 33.46 -21.82 -4.56
CA PHE A 489 34.82 -21.76 -4.03
C PHE A 489 35.03 -22.80 -2.92
N GLY A 490 36.28 -23.22 -2.70
CA GLY A 490 36.71 -23.91 -1.47
C GLY A 490 36.77 -25.45 -1.50
N GLY A 491 36.31 -26.12 -2.56
CA GLY A 491 36.35 -27.58 -2.66
C GLY A 491 37.68 -28.17 -3.18
N ALA A 492 37.76 -29.50 -3.28
CA ALA A 492 38.89 -30.23 -3.89
C ALA A 492 38.99 -30.09 -5.43
N THR A 493 38.14 -29.24 -6.02
CA THR A 493 38.05 -28.98 -7.46
C THR A 493 38.29 -27.50 -7.74
N PRO A 494 38.70 -27.13 -8.97
CA PRO A 494 38.62 -25.75 -9.43
C PRO A 494 37.24 -25.13 -9.13
N PRO A 495 37.15 -23.80 -8.95
CA PRO A 495 35.88 -23.08 -8.92
C PRO A 495 34.99 -23.53 -10.06
N ASN A 496 33.69 -23.55 -9.82
CA ASN A 496 32.69 -24.00 -10.78
C ASN A 496 31.54 -23.00 -10.84
N ILE A 497 30.97 -22.81 -12.02
CA ILE A 497 29.72 -22.09 -12.19
C ILE A 497 28.57 -23.09 -12.14
N TRP A 498 27.60 -22.85 -11.26
CA TRP A 498 26.38 -23.64 -11.16
C TRP A 498 25.20 -22.86 -11.70
N ARG A 499 24.36 -23.54 -12.48
CA ARG A 499 23.08 -23.03 -12.96
C ARG A 499 21.95 -23.79 -12.28
N TYR A 500 21.14 -23.07 -11.52
CA TYR A 500 20.00 -23.62 -10.79
C TYR A 500 18.71 -23.27 -11.51
N ASP A 501 17.84 -24.27 -11.70
CA ASP A 501 16.44 -24.08 -12.08
C ASP A 501 15.50 -24.73 -11.06
N LEU A 502 14.30 -24.19 -10.91
CA LEU A 502 13.36 -24.52 -9.83
C LEU A 502 12.97 -26.00 -9.87
N GLY A 503 13.42 -26.76 -8.86
CA GLY A 503 13.07 -28.17 -8.71
C GLY A 503 13.87 -29.13 -9.59
N GLU A 504 14.83 -28.62 -10.37
CA GLU A 504 15.70 -29.43 -11.22
C GLU A 504 17.10 -29.62 -10.61
N LYS A 505 17.83 -30.62 -11.11
CA LYS A 505 19.23 -30.82 -10.72
C LYS A 505 20.09 -29.69 -11.32
N PRO A 506 20.97 -29.03 -10.55
CA PRO A 506 21.83 -27.98 -11.07
C PRO A 506 22.78 -28.49 -12.15
N VAL A 507 23.06 -27.63 -13.14
CA VAL A 507 24.03 -27.90 -14.21
C VAL A 507 25.34 -27.20 -13.88
N ASP A 508 26.46 -27.93 -13.93
CA ASP A 508 27.81 -27.39 -13.74
C ASP A 508 28.48 -26.93 -15.04
N VAL A 509 29.29 -25.88 -14.91
CA VAL A 509 30.23 -25.40 -15.94
C VAL A 509 31.62 -25.34 -15.29
N PRO A 510 32.41 -26.43 -15.37
CA PRO A 510 33.63 -26.58 -14.60
C PRO A 510 34.68 -25.54 -14.99
N GLY A 511 35.30 -24.92 -13.99
CA GLY A 511 36.40 -23.99 -14.20
C GLY A 511 37.73 -24.68 -14.43
N THR A 512 38.66 -23.94 -15.05
CA THR A 512 40.02 -24.40 -15.33
C THR A 512 41.07 -23.77 -14.41
N VAL A 513 40.71 -22.71 -13.67
CA VAL A 513 41.60 -21.96 -12.79
C VAL A 513 41.62 -22.60 -11.41
N ALA A 514 42.70 -23.27 -11.02
CA ALA A 514 42.85 -23.79 -9.66
C ALA A 514 43.13 -22.65 -8.68
N LEU A 515 42.41 -22.61 -7.55
CA LEU A 515 42.65 -21.65 -6.47
C LEU A 515 43.27 -22.35 -5.25
N PRO A 516 44.36 -21.81 -4.68
CA PRO A 516 44.94 -22.38 -3.48
C PRO A 516 43.97 -22.22 -2.28
N PRO A 517 43.82 -23.26 -1.44
CA PRO A 517 42.96 -23.18 -0.26
C PRO A 517 43.52 -22.15 0.74
N ASN A 518 42.62 -21.50 1.48
CA ASN A 518 42.98 -20.52 2.53
C ASN A 518 43.88 -19.36 2.07
N GLN A 519 43.81 -18.98 0.79
CA GLN A 519 44.46 -17.78 0.28
C GLN A 519 43.43 -16.76 -0.22
N TRP A 520 43.78 -15.49 -0.11
CA TRP A 520 43.01 -14.41 -0.71
C TRP A 520 43.10 -14.46 -2.22
N THR A 521 41.95 -14.45 -2.88
CA THR A 521 41.84 -14.39 -4.33
C THR A 521 40.93 -13.25 -4.73
N THR A 522 41.38 -12.38 -5.62
CA THR A 522 40.51 -11.38 -6.25
C THR A 522 39.50 -12.07 -7.16
N CYS A 523 38.22 -11.82 -6.93
CA CYS A 523 37.13 -12.22 -7.80
C CYS A 523 36.55 -10.96 -8.43
N ARG A 524 36.41 -10.96 -9.76
CA ARG A 524 35.76 -9.90 -10.50
C ARG A 524 34.70 -10.50 -11.43
N ILE A 525 33.47 -10.06 -11.28
CA ILE A 525 32.31 -10.48 -12.08
C ILE A 525 31.81 -9.25 -12.83
N VAL A 526 31.73 -9.36 -14.15
CA VAL A 526 31.11 -8.33 -15.02
C VAL A 526 29.87 -8.94 -15.63
N SER A 527 28.73 -8.31 -15.41
CA SER A 527 27.47 -8.66 -16.05
C SER A 527 27.00 -7.48 -16.90
N ASN A 528 26.89 -7.73 -18.21
CA ASN A 528 26.32 -6.82 -19.20
C ASN A 528 24.97 -7.38 -19.66
N GLY A 529 24.04 -7.52 -18.71
CA GLY A 529 22.81 -8.28 -18.93
C GLY A 529 23.16 -9.75 -19.13
N ARG A 530 22.88 -10.29 -20.33
CA ARG A 530 23.06 -11.72 -20.61
C ARG A 530 24.51 -12.18 -20.71
N ASP A 531 25.43 -11.26 -20.99
CA ASP A 531 26.85 -11.57 -21.12
C ASP A 531 27.51 -11.42 -19.75
N VAL A 532 28.08 -12.52 -19.24
CA VAL A 532 28.76 -12.54 -17.95
C VAL A 532 30.18 -13.08 -18.09
N ALA A 533 31.14 -12.29 -17.60
CA ALA A 533 32.55 -12.65 -17.53
C ALA A 533 33.03 -12.67 -16.08
N VAL A 534 33.77 -13.72 -15.71
CA VAL A 534 34.35 -13.89 -14.38
C VAL A 534 35.87 -14.01 -14.50
N THR A 535 36.58 -13.20 -13.72
CA THR A 535 38.04 -13.24 -13.57
C THR A 535 38.38 -13.63 -12.14
N LEU A 536 39.33 -14.55 -11.99
CA LEU A 536 39.84 -15.03 -10.69
C LEU A 536 41.34 -14.80 -10.62
N GLY A 537 41.79 -14.08 -9.59
CA GLY A 537 43.12 -13.48 -9.55
C GLY A 537 43.31 -12.55 -10.75
N ASN A 538 44.28 -12.88 -11.60
CA ASN A 538 44.58 -12.16 -12.85
C ASN A 538 44.22 -13.00 -14.10
N GLN A 539 43.43 -14.07 -13.95
CA GLN A 539 43.14 -15.01 -15.04
C GLN A 539 41.64 -14.98 -15.38
N PRO A 540 41.26 -14.87 -16.67
CA PRO A 540 39.89 -15.12 -17.10
C PRO A 540 39.49 -16.55 -16.74
N ALA A 541 38.40 -16.72 -15.99
CA ALA A 541 37.97 -18.01 -15.47
C ALA A 541 36.72 -18.53 -16.18
N PHE A 542 35.75 -17.65 -16.45
CA PHE A 542 34.50 -18.01 -17.11
C PHE A 542 34.01 -16.90 -18.03
N HIS A 543 33.32 -17.31 -19.09
CA HIS A 543 32.51 -16.46 -19.94
C HIS A 543 31.25 -17.24 -20.29
N LEU A 544 30.08 -16.68 -19.97
CA LEU A 544 28.81 -17.34 -20.20
C LEU A 544 27.78 -16.37 -20.75
N ILE A 545 26.94 -16.89 -21.64
CA ILE A 545 25.68 -16.27 -22.01
C ILE A 545 24.61 -16.90 -21.14
N ASP A 546 23.93 -16.08 -20.35
CA ASP A 546 22.87 -16.49 -19.45
C ASP A 546 21.63 -15.62 -19.63
N THR A 547 20.45 -16.18 -19.36
CA THR A 547 19.22 -15.39 -19.35
C THR A 547 18.80 -15.21 -17.90
N PRO A 548 18.92 -13.99 -17.35
CA PRO A 548 18.64 -13.78 -15.94
C PRO A 548 17.19 -14.13 -15.63
N ALA A 549 16.98 -14.87 -14.54
CA ALA A 549 15.62 -15.20 -14.06
C ALA A 549 14.85 -13.99 -13.53
N GLY A 550 15.55 -12.88 -13.31
CA GLY A 550 15.06 -11.58 -12.85
C GLY A 550 16.25 -10.64 -12.67
N ARG A 551 16.08 -9.52 -11.98
CA ARG A 551 17.23 -8.68 -11.62
C ARG A 551 18.21 -9.43 -10.74
N ASN A 552 19.50 -9.16 -10.90
CA ASN A 552 20.54 -9.98 -10.30
C ASN A 552 20.63 -9.70 -8.80
N ALA A 553 20.14 -10.66 -8.00
CA ALA A 553 20.35 -10.68 -6.56
C ALA A 553 21.73 -11.24 -6.22
N PHE A 554 22.27 -10.81 -5.08
CA PHE A 554 23.55 -11.27 -4.55
C PHE A 554 23.35 -12.02 -3.23
N ALA A 555 23.91 -13.22 -3.12
CA ALA A 555 23.89 -13.96 -1.87
C ALA A 555 25.14 -14.85 -1.72
N PHE A 556 25.61 -14.99 -0.50
CA PHE A 556 26.65 -15.93 -0.14
C PHE A 556 26.05 -17.15 0.55
N TYR A 557 26.48 -18.33 0.14
CA TYR A 557 26.16 -19.60 0.76
C TYR A 557 27.45 -20.23 1.26
N LEU A 558 27.44 -20.82 2.45
CA LEU A 558 28.58 -21.52 3.00
C LEU A 558 28.15 -22.83 3.66
N ARG A 559 28.86 -23.90 3.30
CA ARG A 559 28.70 -25.26 3.82
C ARG A 559 30.07 -25.88 4.08
N GLY A 560 30.09 -26.96 4.85
CA GLY A 560 31.30 -27.70 5.20
C GLY A 560 31.57 -27.70 6.70
N LYS A 561 32.49 -28.54 7.14
CA LYS A 561 32.83 -28.69 8.56
C LYS A 561 33.90 -27.67 8.94
N ASN A 562 33.66 -26.91 10.02
CA ASN A 562 34.51 -25.78 10.42
C ASN A 562 34.80 -24.82 9.25
N ALA A 563 33.83 -24.64 8.36
CA ALA A 563 33.99 -23.85 7.16
C ALA A 563 33.88 -22.36 7.48
N GLU A 564 34.77 -21.56 6.92
CA GLU A 564 34.77 -20.11 7.04
C GLU A 564 34.99 -19.46 5.66
N LEU A 565 34.09 -18.54 5.31
CA LEU A 565 34.21 -17.65 4.16
C LEU A 565 34.49 -16.25 4.66
N ARG A 566 35.58 -15.64 4.18
CA ARG A 566 35.90 -14.23 4.41
C ARG A 566 35.90 -13.48 3.09
N VAL A 567 35.26 -12.31 3.06
CA VAL A 567 35.17 -11.44 1.89
C VAL A 567 35.49 -10.00 2.28
N LYS A 568 36.37 -9.34 1.53
CA LYS A 568 36.76 -7.94 1.77
C LYS A 568 36.94 -7.18 0.47
N ASP A 569 37.15 -5.87 0.58
CA ASP A 569 37.30 -4.96 -0.57
C ASP A 569 36.15 -5.12 -1.58
N VAL A 570 34.93 -5.29 -1.06
CA VAL A 570 33.73 -5.52 -1.86
C VAL A 570 33.32 -4.21 -2.51
N LYS A 571 33.34 -4.17 -3.84
CA LYS A 571 32.97 -3.00 -4.64
C LYS A 571 31.95 -3.41 -5.69
N LEU A 572 30.77 -2.80 -5.64
CA LEU A 572 29.77 -2.88 -6.70
C LEU A 572 29.81 -1.60 -7.52
N GLU A 573 29.93 -1.73 -8.84
CA GLU A 573 29.95 -0.62 -9.78
C GLU A 573 28.82 -0.81 -10.79
N ILE A 574 28.02 0.24 -10.99
CA ILE A 574 26.94 0.27 -11.97
C ILE A 574 27.42 1.14 -13.14
N PRO A 575 27.39 0.66 -14.38
CA PRO A 575 27.80 1.47 -15.53
C PRO A 575 26.85 2.66 -15.69
N GLU A 576 27.40 3.81 -16.10
CA GLU A 576 26.59 4.94 -16.55
C GLU A 576 25.82 4.54 -17.80
N LYS A 577 24.56 4.99 -17.89
CA LYS A 577 23.67 4.69 -19.03
C LYS A 577 23.99 5.54 -20.24
#